data_AF-A0A7Y3HPI7-F1
#
_entry.id   AF-A0A7Y3HPI7-F1
#
_cell.length_a   1.000
_cell.length_b   1.000
_cell.length_c   1.000
_cell.angle_alpha   90.00
_cell.angle_beta   90.00
_cell.angle_gamma   90.00
#
_symmetry.space_group_name_H-M   'P 1'
#
loop_
_entity.id
_entity.type
_entity.pdbx_description
1 polymer ?
#
loop_
_entity_poly.entity_id
_entity_poly.type
_entity_poly.pdbx_seq_one_letter_code
_entity_poly.pdbx_strand_id
1 'polypeptide(L)'
;MGADNSNPVNNTQAKSLDHEKKKACVNCGAELKYKPGSTNLTCQYCGHQEVIETDSGFIELELQPYLNEMGAQKHSEEISMLKCKTCGATQHIEENYKSLHCVYCSMPLIIEDAYKEDWILPGAVLPFQMNHNKSRAIFQKWVRGLWFAPNNLKKAALDPERTKGLYLPYWTFDAQLFANYTG
;
A
#
# COMPACT_ATOMS: atom_id res chain seq x y z
N MET A 1 23.60 -51.49 29.16
CA MET A 1 22.67 -51.42 28.01
C MET A 1 21.42 -50.67 28.44
N GLY A 2 20.92 -49.74 27.61
CA GLY A 2 19.70 -48.96 27.87
C GLY A 2 20.03 -47.51 28.20
N ALA A 3 20.45 -46.70 27.23
CA ALA A 3 19.62 -45.98 26.26
C ALA A 3 19.19 -44.61 26.79
N ASP A 4 19.93 -43.60 26.31
CA ASP A 4 19.55 -42.19 26.19
C ASP A 4 18.06 -41.99 25.91
N ASN A 5 17.46 -41.03 26.58
CA ASN A 5 16.26 -40.38 26.06
C ASN A 5 16.39 -38.87 26.27
N SER A 6 17.23 -38.28 25.42
CA SER A 6 17.37 -36.84 25.25
C SER A 6 16.10 -36.29 24.57
N ASN A 7 15.45 -35.37 25.27
CA ASN A 7 14.32 -34.57 24.76
C ASN A 7 14.71 -33.87 23.45
N PRO A 8 13.89 -33.93 22.37
CA PRO A 8 14.12 -33.14 21.18
C PRO A 8 13.74 -31.68 21.45
N VAL A 9 14.75 -30.81 21.43
CA VAL A 9 14.59 -29.36 21.35
C VAL A 9 14.01 -29.04 19.97
N ASN A 10 12.69 -28.83 19.90
CA ASN A 10 12.06 -28.35 18.68
C ASN A 10 12.45 -26.89 18.45
N ASN A 11 13.38 -26.73 17.51
CA ASN A 11 13.87 -25.48 16.95
C ASN A 11 12.74 -24.78 16.19
N THR A 12 12.02 -23.89 16.87
CA THR A 12 11.11 -22.94 16.23
C THR A 12 11.93 -21.97 15.39
N GLN A 13 12.15 -22.32 14.13
CA GLN A 13 12.65 -21.39 13.12
C GLN A 13 11.65 -20.25 13.02
N ALA A 14 12.03 -19.08 13.54
CA ALA A 14 11.33 -17.84 13.32
C ALA A 14 11.33 -17.58 11.80
N LYS A 15 10.15 -17.73 11.19
CA LYS A 15 9.90 -17.36 9.80
C LYS A 15 10.21 -15.86 9.68
N SER A 16 11.27 -15.52 8.95
CA SER A 16 11.64 -14.14 8.66
C SER A 16 10.46 -13.44 7.98
N LEU A 17 10.05 -12.31 8.53
CA LEU A 17 9.15 -11.36 7.86
C LEU A 17 9.73 -11.08 6.47
N ASP A 18 8.98 -11.43 5.42
CA ASP A 18 9.42 -11.26 4.04
C ASP A 18 9.51 -9.75 3.79
N HIS A 19 10.74 -9.23 3.82
CA HIS A 19 11.05 -7.83 3.61
C HIS A 19 10.46 -7.34 2.28
N GLU A 20 10.01 -6.09 2.23
CA GLU A 20 9.77 -5.38 0.98
C GLU A 20 10.93 -5.65 0.02
N LYS A 21 10.69 -6.40 -1.07
CA LYS A 21 11.75 -6.90 -1.95
C LYS A 21 12.39 -5.73 -2.70
N LYS A 22 13.43 -5.16 -2.11
CA LYS A 22 14.21 -4.06 -2.66
C LYS A 22 15.02 -4.53 -3.86
N LYS A 23 14.82 -3.87 -5.01
CA LYS A 23 15.59 -4.17 -6.22
C LYS A 23 16.97 -3.52 -6.12
N ALA A 24 18.04 -4.32 -6.23
CA ALA A 24 19.41 -3.82 -6.23
C ALA A 24 19.78 -3.25 -7.61
N CYS A 25 20.50 -2.14 -7.63
CA CYS A 25 20.99 -1.49 -8.84
C CYS A 25 22.07 -2.34 -9.51
N VAL A 26 21.89 -2.68 -10.78
CA VAL A 26 22.86 -3.48 -11.55
C VAL A 26 24.24 -2.81 -11.70
N ASN A 27 24.32 -1.48 -11.59
CA ASN A 27 25.56 -0.73 -11.77
C ASN A 27 26.39 -0.59 -10.48
N CYS A 28 25.75 -0.50 -9.30
CA CYS A 28 26.47 -0.21 -8.05
C CYS A 28 25.99 -0.98 -6.81
N GLY A 29 24.97 -1.83 -6.94
CA GLY A 29 24.39 -2.61 -5.84
C GLY A 29 23.48 -1.84 -4.88
N ALA A 30 23.42 -0.51 -4.94
CA ALA A 30 22.52 0.28 -4.09
C ALA A 30 21.03 0.07 -4.45
N GLU A 31 20.13 0.33 -3.51
CA GLU A 31 18.68 0.19 -3.73
C GLU A 31 18.17 1.11 -4.85
N LEU A 32 17.40 0.53 -5.78
CA LEU A 32 16.61 1.27 -6.76
C LEU A 32 15.29 1.71 -6.14
N LYS A 33 14.94 2.98 -6.31
CA LYS A 33 13.65 3.52 -5.85
C LYS A 33 12.77 3.91 -7.03
N TYR A 34 11.48 3.68 -6.88
CA TYR A 34 10.51 4.18 -7.84
C TYR A 34 10.56 5.71 -7.92
N LYS A 35 10.48 6.25 -9.14
CA LYS A 35 10.41 7.69 -9.42
C LYS A 35 8.99 8.07 -9.84
N PRO A 36 8.15 8.58 -8.92
CA PRO A 36 6.81 9.04 -9.24
C PRO A 36 6.79 10.08 -10.37
N GLY A 37 5.77 10.02 -11.22
CA GLY A 37 5.68 10.80 -12.44
C GLY A 37 6.49 10.24 -13.61
N SER A 38 7.00 9.02 -13.49
CA SER A 38 7.65 8.28 -14.57
C SER A 38 7.35 6.79 -14.46
N THR A 39 7.79 6.05 -15.48
CA THR A 39 7.79 4.59 -15.51
C THR A 39 9.17 4.03 -15.18
N ASN A 40 9.97 4.74 -14.36
CA ASN A 40 11.36 4.38 -14.10
C ASN A 40 11.61 4.11 -12.61
N LEU A 41 12.51 3.16 -12.36
CA LEU A 41 13.27 3.06 -11.13
C LEU A 41 14.55 3.88 -11.27
N THR A 42 15.01 4.52 -10.20
CA THR A 42 16.22 5.35 -10.19
C THR A 42 17.07 5.01 -8.98
N CYS A 43 18.36 4.76 -9.22
CA CYS A 43 19.36 4.64 -8.18
C CYS A 43 19.72 6.03 -7.65
N GLN A 44 19.47 6.28 -6.37
CA GLN A 44 19.82 7.57 -5.74
C GLN A 44 21.33 7.73 -5.50
N TYR A 45 22.11 6.66 -5.63
CA TYR A 45 23.55 6.69 -5.40
C TYR A 45 24.34 7.00 -6.68
N CYS A 46 24.16 6.23 -7.75
CA CYS A 46 24.93 6.39 -8.99
C CYS A 46 24.13 7.01 -10.15
N GLY A 47 22.82 7.26 -9.98
CA GLY A 47 21.96 7.86 -11.00
C GLY A 47 21.48 6.90 -12.10
N HIS A 48 21.85 5.62 -12.06
CA HIS A 48 21.34 4.61 -12.99
C HIS A 48 19.81 4.54 -12.99
N GLN A 49 19.21 4.35 -14.15
CA GLN A 49 17.76 4.25 -14.31
C GLN A 49 17.39 2.97 -15.06
N GLU A 50 16.29 2.36 -14.62
CA GLU A 50 15.70 1.19 -15.25
C GLU A 50 14.23 1.50 -15.55
N VAL A 51 13.74 1.08 -16.71
CA VAL A 51 12.33 1.21 -17.07
C VAL A 51 11.55 0.06 -16.41
N ILE A 52 10.40 0.37 -15.83
CA ILE A 52 9.43 -0.60 -15.35
C ILE A 52 8.69 -1.11 -16.58
N GLU A 53 8.85 -2.39 -16.88
CA GLU A 53 8.05 -3.07 -17.90
C GLU A 53 6.59 -3.12 -17.43
N THR A 54 5.70 -2.55 -18.23
CA THR A 54 4.26 -2.62 -17.99
C THR A 54 3.67 -3.62 -18.95
N ASP A 55 3.18 -4.75 -18.45
CA ASP A 55 2.37 -5.64 -19.27
C ASP A 55 1.06 -4.94 -19.65
N SER A 56 0.65 -5.11 -20.91
CA SER A 56 -0.39 -4.31 -21.56
C SER A 56 -1.82 -4.73 -21.22
N GLY A 57 -2.04 -5.55 -20.20
CA GLY A 57 -3.37 -5.98 -19.81
C GLY A 57 -3.42 -6.48 -18.38
N PHE A 58 -4.23 -5.83 -17.56
CA PHE A 58 -4.79 -6.49 -16.39
C PHE A 58 -5.81 -7.52 -16.88
N ILE A 59 -5.71 -8.75 -16.38
CA ILE A 59 -6.68 -9.81 -16.67
C ILE A 59 -7.70 -9.78 -15.54
N GLU A 60 -8.94 -9.45 -15.89
CA GLU A 60 -10.05 -9.61 -14.96
C GLU A 60 -10.35 -11.10 -14.78
N LEU A 61 -10.42 -11.54 -13.52
CA LEU A 61 -10.68 -12.92 -13.15
C LEU A 61 -12.16 -13.07 -12.80
N GLU A 62 -12.83 -14.03 -13.43
CA GLU A 62 -14.22 -14.35 -13.08
C GLU A 62 -14.31 -14.79 -11.62
N LEU A 63 -15.16 -14.11 -10.83
CA LEU A 63 -15.21 -14.27 -9.37
C LEU A 63 -15.53 -15.71 -8.94
N GLN A 64 -16.59 -16.32 -9.49
CA GLN A 64 -17.07 -17.63 -9.04
C GLN A 64 -16.07 -18.76 -9.35
N PRO A 65 -15.57 -18.91 -10.59
CA PRO A 65 -14.52 -19.88 -10.89
C PRO A 65 -13.28 -19.68 -10.00
N TYR A 66 -12.84 -18.43 -9.84
CA TYR A 66 -11.68 -18.11 -9.01
C TYR A 66 -11.88 -18.54 -7.56
N LEU A 67 -13.01 -18.20 -6.94
CA LEU A 67 -13.30 -18.60 -5.57
C LEU A 67 -13.39 -20.12 -5.39
N ASN A 68 -13.95 -20.85 -6.36
CA ASN A 68 -14.08 -22.30 -6.30
C ASN A 68 -12.73 -23.03 -6.43
N GLU A 69 -11.85 -22.55 -7.32
CA GLU A 69 -10.52 -23.14 -7.53
C GLU A 69 -9.52 -22.75 -6.44
N MET A 70 -9.60 -21.50 -5.99
CA MET A 70 -8.56 -20.91 -5.15
C MET A 70 -8.94 -20.96 -3.67
N GLY A 71 -10.23 -20.91 -3.33
CA GLY A 71 -10.70 -20.66 -1.98
C GLY A 71 -10.55 -19.18 -1.60
N ALA A 72 -11.36 -18.71 -0.64
CA ALA A 72 -11.52 -17.29 -0.33
C ALA A 72 -10.25 -16.58 0.21
N GLN A 73 -9.18 -17.30 0.51
CA GLN A 73 -7.95 -16.77 1.15
C GLN A 73 -6.67 -17.15 0.42
N LYS A 74 -6.72 -17.71 -0.80
CA LYS A 74 -5.49 -18.01 -1.55
C LYS A 74 -4.94 -16.72 -2.16
N HIS A 75 -3.61 -16.56 -2.16
CA HIS A 75 -2.89 -15.31 -2.47
C HIS A 75 -3.05 -14.18 -1.46
N SER A 76 -3.41 -14.50 -0.21
CA SER A 76 -3.27 -13.54 0.88
C SER A 76 -1.86 -13.55 1.46
N GLU A 77 -1.43 -12.38 1.92
CA GLU A 77 -0.28 -12.23 2.81
C GLU A 77 -0.75 -11.67 4.15
N GLU A 78 -0.11 -12.11 5.23
CA GLU A 78 -0.41 -11.64 6.57
C GLU A 78 0.22 -10.26 6.81
N ILE A 79 -0.57 -9.20 6.63
CA ILE A 79 -0.10 -7.82 6.79
C ILE A 79 -0.48 -7.25 8.15
N SER A 80 0.27 -6.24 8.60
CA SER A 80 -0.05 -5.49 9.80
C SER A 80 -1.02 -4.35 9.48
N MET A 81 -2.14 -4.30 10.21
CA MET A 81 -3.22 -3.33 10.02
C MET A 81 -3.49 -2.53 11.29
N LEU A 82 -3.92 -1.29 11.13
CA LEU A 82 -4.41 -0.44 12.20
C LEU A 82 -5.80 0.09 11.89
N LYS A 83 -6.72 -0.09 12.85
CA LYS A 83 -8.05 0.50 12.81
C LYS A 83 -8.10 1.79 13.62
N CYS A 84 -8.47 2.89 12.98
CA CYS A 84 -8.67 4.16 13.66
C CYS A 84 -9.96 4.13 14.50
N LYS A 85 -9.83 4.33 15.81
CA LYS A 85 -10.97 4.36 16.74
C LYS A 85 -11.89 5.60 16.56
N THR A 86 -11.41 6.63 15.87
CA THR A 86 -12.16 7.88 15.66
C THR A 86 -13.01 7.86 14.39
N CYS A 87 -12.44 7.49 13.23
CA CYS A 87 -13.17 7.48 11.96
C CYS A 87 -13.52 6.09 11.45
N GLY A 88 -13.05 5.02 12.09
CA GLY A 88 -13.31 3.63 11.72
C GLY A 88 -12.48 3.09 10.56
N ALA A 89 -11.65 3.91 9.91
CA ALA A 89 -10.82 3.48 8.79
C ALA A 89 -9.74 2.48 9.22
N THR A 90 -9.51 1.46 8.39
CA THR A 90 -8.38 0.52 8.51
C THR A 90 -7.30 0.92 7.51
N GLN A 91 -6.04 0.91 7.93
CA GLN A 91 -4.90 1.18 7.04
C GLN A 91 -3.73 0.25 7.36
N HIS A 92 -2.96 -0.07 6.31
CA HIS A 92 -1.71 -0.81 6.44
C HIS A 92 -0.62 0.06 7.07
N ILE A 93 0.31 -0.60 7.77
CA ILE A 93 1.47 0.03 8.42
C ILE A 93 2.74 -0.37 7.66
N GLU A 94 3.45 0.60 7.07
CA GLU A 94 4.82 0.36 6.60
C GLU A 94 5.74 0.05 7.79
N GLU A 95 6.70 -0.85 7.59
CA GLU A 95 7.71 -1.15 8.60
C GLU A 95 8.50 0.11 8.98
N ASN A 96 8.90 0.22 10.25
CA ASN A 96 9.79 1.26 10.80
C ASN A 96 9.20 2.66 11.10
N TYR A 97 7.88 2.84 11.10
CA TYR A 97 7.27 4.09 11.61
C TYR A 97 7.11 4.07 13.13
N LYS A 98 7.75 5.02 13.82
CA LYS A 98 7.64 5.19 15.30
C LYS A 98 6.40 5.97 15.73
N SER A 99 5.79 6.73 14.83
CA SER A 99 4.54 7.44 15.06
C SER A 99 3.71 7.43 13.79
N LEU A 100 2.45 7.02 13.91
CA LEU A 100 1.51 6.92 12.80
C LEU A 100 0.33 7.84 13.09
N HIS A 101 -0.11 8.57 12.07
CA HIS A 101 -1.36 9.30 12.10
C HIS A 101 -2.29 8.68 11.07
N CYS A 102 -3.58 8.62 11.36
CA CYS A 102 -4.57 8.17 10.41
C CYS A 102 -4.52 9.05 9.15
N VAL A 103 -4.32 8.45 7.98
CA VAL A 103 -4.25 9.18 6.70
C VAL A 103 -5.57 9.88 6.35
N TYR A 104 -6.68 9.49 6.98
CA TYR A 104 -8.01 10.02 6.73
C TYR A 104 -8.41 11.16 7.68
N CYS A 105 -8.18 11.02 8.98
CA CYS A 105 -8.64 11.98 9.99
C CYS A 105 -7.52 12.60 10.83
N SER A 106 -6.26 12.23 10.58
CA SER A 106 -5.07 12.68 11.33
C SER A 106 -5.03 12.32 12.81
N MET A 107 -5.93 11.46 13.31
CA MET A 107 -5.85 10.93 14.67
C MET A 107 -4.55 10.13 14.86
N PRO A 108 -3.77 10.36 15.93
CA PRO A 108 -2.64 9.50 16.28
C PRO A 108 -3.09 8.04 16.44
N LEU A 109 -2.34 7.11 15.86
CA LEU A 109 -2.56 5.69 15.98
C LEU A 109 -1.57 5.07 16.96
N ILE A 110 -2.02 4.06 17.68
CA ILE A 110 -1.26 3.33 18.70
C ILE A 110 -0.79 2.03 18.05
N ILE A 111 0.52 1.80 17.98
CA ILE A 111 1.09 0.62 17.28
C ILE A 111 0.69 -0.67 17.99
N GLU A 112 0.50 -0.62 19.31
CA GLU A 112 0.04 -1.74 20.14
C GLU A 112 -1.41 -2.17 19.80
N ASP A 113 -2.21 -1.31 19.14
CA ASP A 113 -3.53 -1.69 18.61
C ASP A 113 -3.43 -2.40 17.24
N ALA A 114 -2.22 -2.62 16.70
CA ALA A 114 -2.05 -3.28 15.41
C ALA A 114 -2.43 -4.76 15.51
N TYR A 115 -3.08 -5.25 14.46
CA TYR A 115 -3.46 -6.65 14.33
C TYR A 115 -3.04 -7.19 12.97
N LYS A 116 -2.94 -8.51 12.88
CA LYS A 116 -2.64 -9.21 11.64
C LYS A 116 -3.92 -9.56 10.90
N GLU A 117 -3.92 -9.35 9.59
CA GLU A 117 -5.03 -9.67 8.70
C GLU A 117 -4.49 -10.34 7.44
N ASP A 118 -5.15 -11.42 7.02
CA ASP A 118 -4.90 -12.03 5.73
C ASP A 118 -5.43 -11.10 4.64
N TRP A 119 -4.51 -10.50 3.88
CA TRP A 119 -4.85 -9.52 2.87
C TRP A 119 -4.56 -10.07 1.48
N ILE A 120 -5.61 -10.15 0.66
CA ILE A 120 -5.51 -10.59 -0.74
C ILE A 120 -4.64 -9.58 -1.50
N LEU A 121 -3.54 -10.07 -2.09
CA LEU A 121 -2.63 -9.24 -2.85
C LEU A 121 -3.31 -8.69 -4.11
N PRO A 122 -3.08 -7.40 -4.46
CA PRO A 122 -3.64 -6.84 -5.68
C PRO A 122 -3.00 -7.50 -6.91
N GLY A 123 -3.83 -7.85 -7.90
CA GLY A 123 -3.34 -8.37 -9.19
C GLY A 123 -2.60 -7.33 -10.04
N ALA A 124 -2.80 -6.03 -9.76
CA ALA A 124 -2.10 -4.93 -10.40
C ALA A 124 -2.05 -3.69 -9.49
N VAL A 125 -1.04 -2.84 -9.72
CA VAL A 125 -0.92 -1.53 -9.06
C VAL A 125 -0.72 -0.46 -10.11
N LEU A 126 -1.44 0.66 -9.98
CA LEU A 126 -1.30 1.79 -10.89
C LEU A 126 -0.14 2.69 -10.45
N PRO A 127 0.88 2.93 -11.30
CA PRO A 127 1.99 3.80 -10.94
C PRO A 127 1.54 5.26 -10.78
N PHE A 128 2.10 5.97 -9.79
CA PHE A 128 1.84 7.39 -9.61
C PHE A 128 2.32 8.20 -10.82
N GLN A 129 1.40 8.76 -11.61
CA GLN A 129 1.71 9.61 -12.77
C GLN A 129 2.19 11.02 -12.42
N MET A 130 2.23 11.37 -11.14
CA MET A 130 2.72 12.66 -10.68
C MET A 130 3.58 12.51 -9.44
N ASN A 131 4.62 13.33 -9.36
CA ASN A 131 5.42 13.44 -8.16
C ASN A 131 4.78 14.41 -7.16
N HIS A 132 5.36 14.41 -5.96
CA HIS A 132 4.93 15.23 -4.84
C HIS A 132 4.88 16.73 -5.18
N ASN A 133 5.91 17.25 -5.88
CA ASN A 133 5.96 18.66 -6.28
C ASN A 133 4.80 19.04 -7.22
N LYS A 134 4.48 18.18 -8.20
CA LYS A 134 3.37 18.40 -9.14
C LYS A 134 2.02 18.33 -8.41
N SER A 135 1.84 17.36 -7.51
CA SER A 135 0.63 17.26 -6.67
C SER A 135 0.42 18.54 -5.85
N ARG A 136 1.47 19.03 -5.19
CA ARG A 136 1.44 20.29 -4.43
C ARG A 136 1.07 21.49 -5.30
N ALA A 137 1.66 21.62 -6.48
CA ALA A 137 1.37 22.72 -7.39
C ALA A 137 -0.11 22.74 -7.83
N ILE A 138 -0.68 21.56 -8.11
CA ILE A 138 -2.10 21.40 -8.44
C ILE A 138 -2.98 21.82 -7.25
N PHE A 139 -2.66 21.33 -6.04
CA PHE A 139 -3.41 21.67 -4.83
C PHE A 139 -3.37 23.18 -4.53
N GLN A 140 -2.19 23.80 -4.61
CA GLN A 140 -2.03 25.24 -4.44
C GLN A 140 -2.83 26.05 -5.45
N LYS A 141 -2.82 25.63 -6.73
CA LYS A 141 -3.59 26.28 -7.78
C LYS A 141 -5.09 26.22 -7.49
N TRP A 142 -5.58 25.05 -7.05
CA TRP A 142 -6.97 24.88 -6.66
C TRP A 142 -7.35 25.79 -5.48
N VAL A 143 -6.58 25.80 -4.39
CA VAL A 143 -6.85 26.65 -3.21
C VAL A 143 -6.84 28.14 -3.55
N ARG A 144 -5.95 28.59 -4.44
CA ARG A 144 -5.91 29.99 -4.91
C ARG A 144 -7.13 30.40 -5.74
N GLY A 145 -7.80 29.43 -6.38
CA GLY A 145 -9.02 29.67 -7.15
C GLY A 145 -10.29 29.82 -6.30
N LEU A 146 -10.23 29.51 -5.01
CA LEU A 146 -11.39 29.58 -4.11
C LEU A 146 -11.56 30.99 -3.56
N TRP A 147 -12.67 31.64 -3.91
CA TRP A 147 -12.99 33.01 -3.47
C TRP A 147 -13.01 33.15 -1.93
N PHE A 148 -13.50 32.12 -1.22
CA PHE A 148 -13.57 32.08 0.24
C PHE A 148 -12.79 30.89 0.84
N ALA A 149 -11.57 30.63 0.36
CA ALA A 149 -10.72 29.62 1.00
C ALA A 149 -10.44 29.97 2.48
N PRO A 150 -10.74 29.06 3.43
CA PRO A 150 -10.40 29.24 4.85
C PRO A 150 -8.90 29.44 5.07
N ASN A 151 -8.52 30.24 6.07
CA ASN A 151 -7.10 30.53 6.34
C ASN A 151 -6.26 29.27 6.63
N ASN A 152 -6.84 28.29 7.32
CA ASN A 152 -6.16 27.02 7.61
C ASN A 152 -5.90 26.23 6.32
N LEU A 153 -6.83 26.25 5.35
CA LEU A 153 -6.65 25.61 4.05
C LEU A 153 -5.53 26.30 3.24
N LYS A 154 -5.49 27.63 3.25
CA LYS A 154 -4.41 28.41 2.61
C LYS A 154 -3.04 28.07 3.19
N LYS A 155 -2.94 27.94 4.52
CA LYS A 155 -1.70 27.51 5.20
C LYS A 155 -1.33 26.07 4.83
N ALA A 156 -2.29 25.16 4.85
CA ALA A 156 -2.07 23.76 4.47
C ALA A 156 -1.56 23.62 3.02
N ALA A 157 -2.04 24.45 2.09
CA ALA A 157 -1.55 24.46 0.71
C ALA A 157 -0.07 24.84 0.58
N LEU A 158 0.50 25.53 1.56
CA LEU A 158 1.92 25.93 1.55
C LEU A 158 2.83 24.86 2.14
N ASP A 159 2.30 23.95 2.98
CA ASP A 159 3.06 22.91 3.67
C ASP A 159 3.35 21.71 2.74
N PRO A 160 4.61 21.44 2.37
CA PRO A 160 4.95 20.28 1.55
C PRO A 160 4.86 18.95 2.33
N GLU A 161 5.05 18.93 3.64
CA GLU A 161 5.31 17.66 4.35
C GLU A 161 4.05 16.82 4.58
N ARG A 162 2.89 17.47 4.49
CA ARG A 162 1.59 16.87 4.80
C ARG A 162 0.87 16.23 3.62
N THR A 163 1.39 16.37 2.40
CA THR A 163 0.82 15.65 1.23
C THR A 163 1.42 14.25 1.16
N LYS A 164 0.57 13.22 1.22
CA LYS A 164 0.96 11.81 1.15
C LYS A 164 0.35 11.15 -0.08
N GLY A 165 1.07 10.19 -0.68
CA GLY A 165 0.50 9.27 -1.66
C GLY A 165 -0.22 8.14 -0.93
N LEU A 166 -1.34 7.69 -1.46
CA LEU A 166 -2.12 6.58 -0.92
C LEU A 166 -2.58 5.68 -2.07
N TYR A 167 -2.40 4.37 -1.92
CA TYR A 167 -3.09 3.40 -2.75
C TYR A 167 -4.42 3.03 -2.10
N LEU A 168 -5.49 3.10 -2.88
CA LEU A 168 -6.79 2.62 -2.47
C LEU A 168 -7.02 1.26 -3.14
N PRO A 169 -7.39 0.22 -2.39
CA PRO A 169 -7.73 -1.06 -2.98
C PRO A 169 -9.04 -0.92 -3.75
N TYR A 170 -9.09 -1.51 -4.94
CA TYR A 170 -10.30 -1.60 -5.76
C TYR A 170 -10.51 -3.04 -6.17
N TRP A 171 -11.78 -3.43 -6.19
CA TRP A 171 -12.22 -4.72 -6.69
C TRP A 171 -13.10 -4.47 -7.91
N THR A 172 -12.86 -5.22 -8.98
CA THR A 172 -13.73 -5.22 -10.16
C THR A 172 -14.56 -6.49 -10.13
N PHE A 173 -15.85 -6.35 -10.45
CA PHE A 173 -16.77 -7.47 -10.55
C PHE A 173 -17.79 -7.17 -11.65
N ASP A 174 -18.06 -8.15 -12.48
CA ASP A 174 -19.23 -8.14 -13.35
C ASP A 174 -20.48 -8.55 -12.58
N ALA A 175 -21.57 -7.80 -12.77
CA ALA A 175 -22.85 -8.09 -12.13
C ALA A 175 -24.00 -8.00 -13.15
N GLN A 176 -24.79 -9.07 -13.26
CA GLN A 176 -26.04 -9.07 -13.99
C GLN A 176 -27.20 -8.86 -13.00
N LEU A 177 -27.83 -7.69 -13.00
CA LEU A 177 -28.91 -7.35 -12.08
C LEU A 177 -30.28 -7.39 -12.77
N PHE A 178 -31.25 -8.02 -12.10
CA PHE A 178 -32.68 -7.95 -12.42
C PHE A 178 -33.44 -7.48 -11.18
N ALA A 179 -34.30 -6.48 -11.33
CA ALA A 179 -35.13 -5.97 -10.24
C ALA A 179 -36.54 -5.66 -10.73
N ASN A 180 -37.55 -6.14 -10.00
CA ASN A 180 -38.93 -5.69 -10.12
C ASN A 180 -39.21 -4.73 -8.95
N TYR A 181 -39.62 -3.51 -9.26
CA TYR A 181 -39.93 -2.49 -8.26
C TYR A 181 -41.41 -2.09 -8.35
N THR A 182 -42.06 -1.99 -7.19
CA THR A 182 -43.39 -1.38 -7.03
C THR A 182 -43.30 -0.35 -5.91
N GLY A 183 -43.58 0.91 -6.25
CA GLY A 183 -43.60 2.06 -5.34
C GLY A 183 -44.88 2.86 -5.49
#